data_AF-A0A402CZJ4-F1
#
_entry.id   AF-A0A402CZJ4-F1
#
_cell.length_a   1.000
_cell.length_b   1.000
_cell.length_c   1.000
_cell.angle_alpha   90.00
_cell.angle_beta   90.00
_cell.angle_gamma   90.00
#
_symmetry.space_group_name_H-M   'P 1'
#
loop_
_entity.id
_entity.type
_entity.pdbx_description
1 polymer ?
#
loop_
_entity_poly.entity_id
_entity_poly.type
_entity_poly.pdbx_seq_one_letter_code
_entity_poly.pdbx_strand_id
1 'polypeptide(L)'
;MTEASLEIKSGVLRVIGCLDDTGEDFDVAPGSYRVRCCHDNLAGGNDVGDGGDWYVVQFWPAPMAEAVVLKRWEESIYENTLVTSTVK
;
A
#
# COMPACT_ATOMS: atom_id res chain seq x y z
N MET A 1 -6.92 -1.64 5.47
CA MET A 1 -5.91 -1.23 6.48
C MET A 1 -4.73 -2.17 6.43
N THR A 2 -3.52 -1.64 6.47
CA THR A 2 -2.26 -2.39 6.57
C THR A 2 -1.35 -1.78 7.63
N GLU A 3 -0.49 -2.59 8.23
CA GLU A 3 0.51 -2.16 9.20
C GLU A 3 1.91 -2.65 8.83
N ALA A 4 2.92 -1.85 9.15
CA ALA A 4 4.32 -2.16 8.87
C ALA A 4 5.24 -1.63 9.96
N SER A 5 6.42 -2.24 10.10
CA SER A 5 7.50 -1.73 10.95
C SER A 5 8.39 -0.80 10.14
N LEU A 6 8.83 0.32 10.73
CA LEU A 6 9.72 1.29 10.09
C LEU A 6 10.87 1.66 11.04
N GLU A 7 12.11 1.58 10.54
CA GLU A 7 13.29 2.10 11.23
C GLU A 7 13.62 3.50 10.71
N ILE A 8 13.71 4.48 11.61
CA ILE A 8 14.06 5.86 11.29
C ILE A 8 15.44 6.15 11.87
N LYS A 9 16.43 6.39 11.01
CA LYS A 9 17.82 6.68 11.41
C LYS A 9 18.13 8.17 11.49
N SER A 10 17.49 8.97 10.64
CA SER A 10 17.77 10.41 10.46
C SER A 10 17.09 11.31 11.48
N GLY A 11 16.01 10.83 12.12
CA GLY A 11 15.11 11.66 12.91
C GLY A 11 14.08 12.46 12.10
N VAL A 12 13.96 12.17 10.80
CA VAL A 12 12.95 12.77 9.92
C VAL A 12 12.13 11.66 9.27
N LEU A 13 10.81 11.73 9.42
CA LEU A 13 9.84 10.91 8.69
C LEU A 13 9.19 11.74 7.59
N ARG A 14 9.29 11.29 6.34
CA ARG A 14 8.60 11.90 5.21
C ARG A 14 7.42 11.04 4.76
N VAL A 15 6.25 11.65 4.60
CA VAL A 15 5.07 11.03 3.96
C VAL A 15 4.91 11.68 2.59
N ILE A 16 5.06 10.88 1.53
CA ILE A 16 5.01 11.33 0.13
C ILE A 16 4.36 10.27 -0.73
N GLY A 17 3.57 10.68 -1.72
CA GLY A 17 3.02 9.77 -2.71
C GLY A 17 4.11 9.21 -3.61
N CYS A 18 3.92 7.99 -4.11
CA CYS A 18 4.93 7.29 -4.92
C CYS A 18 5.31 8.03 -6.22
N LEU A 19 4.38 8.82 -6.76
CA LEU A 19 4.54 9.59 -7.99
C LEU A 19 4.66 11.09 -7.74
N ASP A 20 4.64 11.51 -6.47
CA ASP A 20 4.64 12.93 -6.11
C ASP A 20 6.07 13.42 -5.91
N ASP A 21 6.32 14.68 -6.28
CA ASP A 21 7.60 15.35 -6.07
C ASP A 21 7.70 16.01 -4.67
N THR A 22 6.57 16.14 -3.97
CA THR A 22 6.47 16.85 -2.69
C THR A 22 5.68 16.04 -1.67
N GLY A 23 6.02 16.18 -0.39
CA GLY A 23 5.34 15.52 0.72
C GLY A 23 5.47 16.29 2.02
N GLU A 24 5.05 15.67 3.12
CA GLU A 24 5.09 16.26 4.47
C GLU A 24 6.20 15.61 5.30
N ASP A 25 6.95 16.45 6.01
CA ASP A 25 8.06 16.05 6.88
C ASP A 25 7.67 16.20 8.35
N PHE A 26 8.02 15.18 9.16
CA PHE A 26 7.79 15.15 10.59
C PHE A 26 9.12 14.90 11.32
N ASP A 27 9.48 15.82 12.22
CA ASP A 27 10.60 15.63 13.13
C ASP A 27 10.23 14.60 14.20
N VAL A 28 11.02 13.54 14.29
CA VAL A 28 10.78 12.40 15.20
C VAL A 28 12.10 11.92 15.82
N ALA A 29 12.03 11.25 16.96
CA ALA A 29 13.23 10.62 17.51
C ALA A 29 13.67 9.45 16.60
N PRO A 30 14.99 9.29 16.31
CA PRO A 30 15.50 8.08 15.68
C PRO A 30 15.08 6.82 16.46
N GLY A 31 14.69 5.76 15.77
CA GLY A 31 14.23 4.52 16.40
C GLY A 31 13.27 3.71 15.54
N SER A 32 12.63 2.73 16.17
CA SER A 32 11.64 1.86 15.54
C SER A 32 10.21 2.35 15.78
N TYR A 33 9.42 2.34 14.72
CA TYR A 33 8.03 2.77 14.70
C TYR A 33 7.15 1.68 14.08
N ARG A 34 5.89 1.62 14.54
CA ARG A 34 4.79 0.99 13.81
C ARG A 34 4.12 2.07 12.99
N VAL A 35 3.84 1.76 11.73
CA VAL A 35 3.03 2.58 10.83
C VAL A 35 1.76 1.83 10.49
N ARG A 36 0.63 2.52 10.50
CA ARG A 36 -0.66 2.03 10.03
C ARG A 36 -1.14 2.93 8.90
N CYS A 37 -1.55 2.32 7.80
CA CYS A 37 -2.19 3.00 6.69
C CYS A 37 -3.62 2.48 6.53
N CYS A 38 -4.58 3.38 6.72
CA CYS A 38 -5.97 3.19 6.37
C CYS A 38 -6.24 3.90 5.05
N HIS A 39 -7.06 3.29 4.21
CA HIS A 39 -7.46 3.87 2.93
C HIS A 39 -8.93 3.53 2.69
N ASP A 40 -9.58 4.34 1.88
CA ASP A 40 -10.93 4.07 1.40
C ASP A 40 -11.14 4.71 0.02
N ASN A 41 -12.26 4.37 -0.63
CA ASN A 41 -12.65 4.85 -1.94
C ASN A 41 -11.63 4.56 -3.07
N LEU A 42 -10.81 3.51 -2.92
CA LEU A 42 -9.84 3.09 -3.93
C LEU A 42 -10.47 2.70 -5.28
N ALA A 43 -11.75 2.32 -5.29
CA ALA A 43 -12.47 1.94 -6.49
C ALA A 43 -12.75 3.11 -7.45
N GLY A 44 -12.60 4.37 -6.98
CA GLY A 44 -12.76 5.57 -7.80
C GLY A 44 -11.55 5.91 -8.67
N GLY A 45 -10.42 5.20 -8.49
CA GLY A 45 -9.21 5.41 -9.27
C GLY A 45 -9.45 5.31 -10.78
N ASN A 46 -8.93 6.29 -11.52
CA ASN A 46 -9.07 6.38 -12.97
C ASN A 46 -7.78 6.89 -13.62
N ASP A 47 -7.65 6.70 -14.93
CA ASP A 47 -6.42 7.04 -15.68
C ASP A 47 -6.23 8.56 -15.91
N VAL A 48 -7.22 9.37 -15.55
CA VAL A 48 -7.19 10.84 -15.70
C VAL A 48 -6.62 11.51 -14.45
N GLY A 49 -6.43 10.75 -13.37
CA GLY A 49 -5.94 11.23 -12.08
C GLY A 49 -7.06 11.56 -11.10
N ASP A 50 -6.69 11.58 -9.81
CA ASP A 50 -7.54 11.79 -8.63
C ASP A 50 -8.81 10.92 -8.60
N GLY A 51 -8.71 9.77 -7.93
CA GLY A 51 -9.82 8.84 -7.74
C GLY A 51 -10.77 9.24 -6.60
N GLY A 52 -10.51 10.37 -5.92
CA GLY A 52 -11.16 10.74 -4.68
C GLY A 52 -10.86 9.75 -3.54
N ASP A 53 -9.82 8.93 -3.69
CA ASP A 53 -9.32 8.07 -2.62
C ASP A 53 -8.67 8.91 -1.53
N TRP A 54 -8.69 8.40 -0.31
CA TRP A 54 -8.04 9.07 0.81
C TRP A 54 -7.31 8.07 1.67
N TYR A 55 -6.29 8.59 2.36
CA TYR A 55 -5.42 7.82 3.23
C TYR A 55 -5.35 8.47 4.61
N VAL A 56 -5.38 7.65 5.66
CA VAL A 56 -5.04 8.05 7.02
C VAL A 56 -3.81 7.26 7.44
N VAL A 57 -2.70 7.98 7.61
CA VAL A 57 -1.41 7.42 8.03
C VAL A 57 -1.19 7.77 9.50
N GLN A 58 -0.95 6.74 10.31
CA GLN A 58 -0.64 6.88 11.73
C GLN A 58 0.70 6.21 12.01
N PHE A 59 1.51 6.80 12.89
CA PHE A 59 2.79 6.22 13.31
C PHE A 59 3.01 6.43 14.80
N TRP A 60 3.61 5.44 15.47
CA TRP A 60 3.94 5.49 16.89
C TRP A 60 5.17 4.63 17.20
N PRO A 61 5.97 4.96 18.24
CA PRO A 61 7.11 4.14 18.63
C PRO A 61 6.70 2.70 18.96
N ALA A 62 7.41 1.72 18.39
CA ALA A 62 7.16 0.30 18.62
C ALA A 62 8.35 -0.56 18.17
N PRO A 63 8.58 -1.74 18.78
CA PRO A 63 9.58 -2.67 18.29
C PRO A 63 9.31 -3.14 16.86
N MET A 64 10.39 -3.50 16.14
CA MET A 64 10.29 -4.16 14.84
C MET A 64 9.54 -5.50 15.00
N ALA A 65 8.60 -5.77 14.10
CA ALA A 65 7.96 -7.07 13.95
C ALA A 65 8.27 -7.66 12.58
N GLU A 66 8.23 -9.00 12.51
CA GLU A 66 8.40 -9.75 11.27
C GLU A 66 7.27 -9.45 10.27
N ALA A 67 7.58 -9.56 8.98
CA ALA A 67 6.60 -9.39 7.92
C ALA A 67 5.62 -10.55 7.90
N VAL A 68 4.32 -10.24 7.79
CA VAL A 68 3.25 -11.23 7.71
C VAL A 68 2.49 -11.04 6.39
N VAL A 69 2.21 -12.15 5.70
CA VAL A 69 1.41 -12.14 4.47
C VAL A 69 -0.07 -12.03 4.84
N LEU A 70 -0.68 -10.89 4.49
CA LEU A 70 -2.10 -10.63 4.78
C LEU A 70 -3.05 -11.26 3.75
N LYS A 71 -2.62 -11.33 2.48
CA LYS A 71 -3.38 -11.90 1.38
C LYS A 71 -2.43 -12.50 0.37
N ARG A 72 -2.70 -13.73 -0.06
CA ARG A 72 -2.05 -14.34 -1.22
C ARG A 72 -2.93 -14.16 -2.44
N TRP A 73 -2.30 -14.00 -3.59
CA TRP A 73 -3.00 -14.14 -4.86
C TRP A 73 -3.29 -15.62 -5.09
N GLU A 74 -4.54 -15.96 -5.37
CA GLU A 74 -4.96 -17.27 -5.82
C GLU A 74 -5.46 -17.12 -7.25
N GLU A 75 -4.93 -17.93 -8.16
CA GLU A 75 -5.42 -18.01 -9.52
C GLU A 75 -6.78 -18.73 -9.50
N SER A 76 -7.85 -18.00 -9.80
CA SER A 76 -9.15 -18.63 -10.03
C SER A 76 -9.10 -19.38 -11.35
N ILE A 77 -9.23 -20.71 -11.33
CA ILE A 77 -9.39 -21.50 -12.56
C ILE A 77 -10.73 -21.10 -13.19
N TYR A 78 -10.69 -20.27 -14.23
CA TYR A 78 -11.78 -20.16 -15.18
C TYR A 78 -11.65 -21.32 -16.16
N GLU A 79 -12.60 -22.26 -16.16
CA GLU A 79 -12.70 -23.29 -17.20
C GLU A 79 -12.93 -22.62 -18.55
N ASN A 80 -11.86 -22.43 -19.29
CA ASN A 80 -11.90 -21.96 -20.67
C ASN A 80 -12.39 -23.13 -21.54
N THR A 81 -13.70 -23.23 -21.78
CA THR A 81 -14.22 -24.13 -22.82
C THR A 81 -13.74 -23.61 -24.17
N LEU A 82 -12.62 -24.15 -24.65
CA LEU A 82 -12.13 -23.91 -26.00
C LEU A 82 -13.09 -24.56 -26.99
N VAL A 83 -13.99 -23.78 -27.60
CA VAL A 83 -14.72 -24.20 -28.79
C VAL A 83 -13.76 -24.08 -29.98
N THR A 84 -13.05 -25.16 -30.29
CA THR A 84 -12.24 -25.25 -31.50
C THR A 84 -13.17 -25.53 -32.69
N SER A 85 -13.54 -24.50 -33.45
CA SER A 85 -14.16 -24.69 -34.77
C SER A 85 -13.08 -24.75 -35.84
N THR A 86 -12.82 -25.95 -36.36
CA THR A 86 -12.00 -26.17 -37.56
C THR A 86 -12.79 -25.73 -38.79
N VAL A 87 -12.30 -24.72 -39.50
CA VAL A 87 -12.75 -24.40 -40.87
C VAL A 87 -11.91 -25.25 -41.83
N LYS A 88 -12.59 -26.01 -42.69
CA LYS A 88 -11.99 -26.83 -43.76
C LYS A 88 -11.50 -25.97 -44.91
#